data_AF-A0A7M5WTA0-F1
#
_entry.id   AF-A0A7M5WTA0-F1
#
_cell.length_a   1.000
_cell.length_b   1.000
_cell.length_c   1.000
_cell.angle_alpha   90.00
_cell.angle_beta   90.00
_cell.angle_gamma   90.00
#
_symmetry.space_group_name_H-M   'P 1'
#
loop_
_entity.id
_entity.type
_entity.pdbx_description
1 polymer ?
#
loop_
_entity_poly.entity_id
_entity_poly.type
_entity_poly.pdbx_seq_one_letter_code
_entity_poly.pdbx_strand_id
1 'polypeptide(L)'
;ADKSKCNRQKNETITVKRIQRDVKSFLTSITTMKFTAALAVGLICFGLTFYTYISLKNVPHIPSNTIESIQRHLEILTSDQKHHGESVQTLLNGLESLKNTINELKSSARDEAPSMKEQVGDEIKRALEENFNKFNQQNKDVKTQENPADKTIHKRGLEKLSLDLDEVEQLPKPLDSEMNERWIVVTSIFKPTEDIKKLAKIPGWKMVVVGDTKSPKEYKVDNVVFLSIADQENSGFETAKYLTYGCYQRKNMGYLYAIRHGARYIYDTDDDNHPYGGQVVFDEMKQTKSYLMYDGGSERHHYNTFAHFGQSTLWPRGFPLDRIDKDPMRRYKTCSNTRPLVQQGVVDGDPDLDAIQRLTRKDASAKFVVYFDKEAPPVVLPPKSFAPYNSQNTFQHYDIFFALLLPITVTFRVNDIWRSYIAQRLMWDIGGHLAYFPPNAYQDRTPHNFLKDFYEEDDLYRLTNPLTEFLLKWDSKNSNMVERHFEIIKELYKLDILGPRDVRLARAWARDLRRIGYKPPKMQQSQVVCEQESKEFYPKEMPTLMNRIGQKTVNVIEIAKKIQLTKERERDSEK
;
A
#
# COMPACT_ATOMS: atom_id res chain seq x y z
N ALA A 1 65.97 26.69 -0.38
CA ALA A 1 64.54 26.64 -0.75
C ALA A 1 64.18 25.50 -1.72
N ASP A 2 65.13 24.88 -2.45
CA ASP A 2 64.79 23.83 -3.44
C ASP A 2 64.95 22.36 -3.02
N LYS A 3 65.43 22.07 -1.80
CA LYS A 3 65.43 20.68 -1.27
C LYS A 3 64.20 20.34 -0.42
N SER A 4 63.39 21.32 -0.01
CA SER A 4 62.17 21.09 0.80
C SER A 4 60.90 20.93 -0.03
N LYS A 5 60.83 21.47 -1.27
CA LYS A 5 59.69 21.25 -2.18
C LYS A 5 59.72 19.87 -2.84
N CYS A 6 60.90 19.37 -3.24
CA CYS A 6 61.04 18.06 -3.87
C CYS A 6 60.79 16.89 -2.89
N ASN A 7 61.07 17.06 -1.59
CA ASN A 7 60.73 16.07 -0.56
C ASN A 7 59.25 16.11 -0.13
N ARG A 8 58.55 17.24 -0.25
CA ARG A 8 57.10 17.33 0.04
C ARG A 8 56.26 16.63 -1.04
N GLN A 9 56.57 16.87 -2.31
CA GLN A 9 55.88 16.21 -3.44
C GLN A 9 56.17 14.70 -3.53
N LYS A 10 57.40 14.26 -3.18
CA LYS A 10 57.71 12.82 -3.08
C LYS A 10 56.98 12.15 -1.91
N ASN A 11 56.91 12.77 -0.74
CA ASN A 11 56.21 12.20 0.42
C ASN A 11 54.68 12.17 0.23
N GLU A 12 54.08 13.16 -0.43
CA GLU A 12 52.64 13.15 -0.77
C GLU A 12 52.30 12.06 -1.80
N THR A 13 53.13 11.89 -2.83
CA THR A 13 52.91 10.85 -3.86
C THR A 13 53.16 9.44 -3.31
N ILE A 14 54.12 9.25 -2.39
CA ILE A 14 54.38 7.97 -1.70
C ILE A 14 53.23 7.63 -0.74
N THR A 15 52.64 8.63 -0.09
CA THR A 15 51.51 8.44 0.85
C THR A 15 50.21 8.09 0.11
N VAL A 16 49.90 8.77 -1.01
CA VAL A 16 48.74 8.44 -1.85
C VAL A 16 48.86 7.06 -2.49
N LYS A 17 50.05 6.69 -3.00
CA LYS A 17 50.28 5.35 -3.58
C LYS A 17 50.28 4.22 -2.53
N ARG A 18 50.61 4.52 -1.27
CA ARG A 18 50.51 3.57 -0.15
C ARG A 18 49.05 3.38 0.27
N ILE A 19 48.30 4.46 0.40
CA ILE A 19 46.85 4.43 0.68
C ILE A 19 46.08 3.72 -0.43
N GLN A 20 46.38 3.97 -1.70
CA GLN A 20 45.76 3.25 -2.82
C GLN A 20 46.07 1.75 -2.83
N ARG A 21 47.27 1.35 -2.39
CA ARG A 21 47.66 -0.06 -2.26
C ARG A 21 46.96 -0.73 -1.09
N ASP A 22 46.82 -0.03 0.03
CA ASP A 22 46.17 -0.54 1.24
C ASP A 22 44.64 -0.64 1.06
N VAL A 23 44.03 0.33 0.37
CA VAL A 23 42.61 0.27 -0.06
C VAL A 23 42.37 -0.85 -1.05
N LYS A 24 43.26 -1.03 -2.04
CA LYS A 24 43.15 -2.14 -3.01
C LYS A 24 43.32 -3.50 -2.34
N SER A 25 44.25 -3.63 -1.39
CA SER A 25 44.43 -4.85 -0.58
C SER A 25 43.20 -5.15 0.28
N PHE A 26 42.62 -4.13 0.92
CA PHE A 26 41.44 -4.25 1.76
C PHE A 26 40.18 -4.63 0.96
N LEU A 27 39.98 -4.02 -0.21
CA LEU A 27 38.89 -4.38 -1.14
C LEU A 27 39.03 -5.82 -1.67
N THR A 28 40.27 -6.28 -1.89
CA THR A 28 40.54 -7.65 -2.35
C THR A 28 40.25 -8.68 -1.25
N SER A 29 40.48 -8.33 0.03
CA SER A 29 40.10 -9.15 1.19
C SER A 29 38.59 -9.16 1.47
N ILE A 30 37.85 -8.12 1.07
CA ILE A 30 36.38 -8.08 1.20
C ILE A 30 35.70 -8.96 0.14
N THR A 31 36.25 -9.04 -1.07
CA THR A 31 35.70 -9.91 -2.13
C THR A 31 35.79 -11.42 -1.83
N THR A 32 36.58 -11.84 -0.84
CA THR A 32 36.74 -13.25 -0.45
C THR A 32 35.93 -13.65 0.80
N MET A 33 35.26 -12.71 1.48
CA MET A 33 34.38 -13.01 2.62
C MET A 33 32.91 -13.04 2.18
N LYS A 34 32.28 -14.22 2.22
CA LYS A 34 30.83 -14.38 2.04
C LYS A 34 30.09 -13.80 3.24
N PHE A 35 29.69 -12.53 3.20
CA PHE A 35 28.74 -11.94 4.18
C PHE A 35 27.82 -10.87 3.57
N THR A 36 26.66 -10.71 4.21
CA THR A 36 25.44 -10.00 3.76
C THR A 36 25.65 -8.57 3.27
N ALA A 37 24.97 -8.22 2.17
CA ALA A 37 25.09 -6.96 1.41
C ALA A 37 25.03 -5.67 2.24
N ALA A 38 24.31 -5.65 3.36
CA ALA A 38 24.21 -4.47 4.24
C ALA A 38 25.55 -4.08 4.90
N LEU A 39 26.37 -5.06 5.28
CA LEU A 39 27.66 -4.81 5.93
C LEU A 39 28.69 -4.28 4.91
N ALA A 40 28.64 -4.79 3.68
CA ALA A 40 29.50 -4.35 2.58
C ALA A 40 29.20 -2.90 2.18
N VAL A 41 27.93 -2.52 2.08
CA VAL A 41 27.52 -1.13 1.79
C VAL A 41 27.92 -0.19 2.93
N GLY A 42 27.74 -0.58 4.19
CA GLY A 42 28.18 0.20 5.34
C GLY A 42 29.70 0.46 5.35
N LEU A 43 30.51 -0.56 5.07
CA LEU A 43 31.97 -0.43 4.97
C LEU A 43 32.42 0.45 3.80
N ILE A 44 31.72 0.39 2.66
CA ILE A 44 31.99 1.26 1.49
C ILE A 44 31.63 2.72 1.79
N CYS A 45 30.47 2.97 2.41
CA CYS A 45 30.05 4.31 2.81
C CYS A 45 31.00 4.92 3.87
N PHE A 46 31.44 4.11 4.84
CA PHE A 46 32.47 4.54 5.80
C PHE A 46 33.78 4.89 5.08
N GLY A 47 34.25 4.04 4.17
CA GLY A 47 35.47 4.28 3.40
C GLY A 47 35.43 5.57 2.57
N LEU A 48 34.32 5.84 1.88
CA LEU A 48 34.14 7.05 1.08
C LEU A 48 34.05 8.32 1.95
N THR A 49 33.32 8.26 3.06
CA THR A 49 33.17 9.39 3.99
C THR A 49 34.49 9.69 4.70
N PHE A 50 35.23 8.65 5.09
CA PHE A 50 36.56 8.76 5.70
C PHE A 50 37.59 9.33 4.73
N TYR A 51 37.60 8.85 3.48
CA TYR A 51 38.46 9.38 2.43
C TYR A 51 38.18 10.87 2.15
N THR A 52 36.90 11.25 2.12
CA THR A 52 36.46 12.64 1.94
C THR A 52 36.91 13.52 3.12
N TYR A 53 36.77 13.04 4.36
CA TYR A 53 37.26 13.75 5.54
C TYR A 53 38.78 13.98 5.52
N ILE A 54 39.56 12.91 5.26
CA ILE A 54 41.04 12.99 5.22
C ILE A 54 41.51 13.94 4.11
N SER A 55 40.84 13.92 2.96
CA SER A 55 41.18 14.75 1.80
C SER A 55 40.86 16.23 2.02
N LEU A 56 39.87 16.55 2.86
CA LEU A 56 39.38 17.91 3.07
C LEU A 56 39.87 18.55 4.38
N LYS A 57 40.26 17.77 5.39
CA LYS A 57 40.67 18.29 6.72
C LYS A 57 41.83 19.29 6.69
N ASN A 58 42.70 19.19 5.69
CA ASN A 58 43.91 20.01 5.58
C ASN A 58 43.86 21.04 4.44
N VAL A 59 42.70 21.22 3.79
CA VAL A 59 42.53 22.21 2.73
C VAL A 59 42.23 23.58 3.38
N PRO A 60 43.10 24.59 3.21
CA PRO A 60 42.80 25.94 3.69
C PRO A 60 41.56 26.47 2.96
N HIS A 61 40.69 27.18 3.66
CA HIS A 61 39.43 27.78 3.17
C HIS A 61 38.16 26.90 3.23
N ILE A 62 38.20 25.68 3.77
CA ILE A 62 36.98 24.92 4.07
C ILE A 62 36.40 25.37 5.42
N PRO A 63 35.12 25.76 5.50
CA PRO A 63 34.47 26.12 6.76
C PRO A 63 34.52 24.99 7.80
N SER A 64 34.88 25.31 9.03
CA SER A 64 35.04 24.34 10.13
C SER A 64 33.76 23.57 10.45
N ASN A 65 32.59 24.19 10.28
CA ASN A 65 31.27 23.55 10.42
C ASN A 65 31.03 22.43 9.39
N THR A 66 31.58 22.54 8.18
CA THR A 66 31.51 21.48 7.15
C THR A 66 32.35 20.28 7.55
N ILE A 67 33.54 20.53 8.12
CA ILE A 67 34.44 19.45 8.59
C ILE A 67 33.84 18.75 9.82
N GLU A 68 33.25 19.50 10.74
CA GLU A 68 32.53 18.95 11.90
C GLU A 68 31.30 18.13 11.47
N SER A 69 30.57 18.55 10.44
CA SER A 69 29.44 17.79 9.89
C SER A 69 29.89 16.43 9.31
N ILE A 70 30.98 16.41 8.54
CA ILE A 70 31.53 15.16 7.99
C ILE A 70 32.05 14.25 9.11
N GLN A 71 32.68 14.83 10.14
CA GLN A 71 33.15 14.09 11.31
C GLN A 71 32.01 13.45 12.09
N ARG A 72 30.89 14.17 12.27
CA ARG A 72 29.69 13.66 12.94
C ARG A 72 29.04 12.51 12.19
N HIS A 73 29.05 12.55 10.86
CA HIS A 73 28.59 11.43 10.02
C HIS A 73 29.50 10.21 10.11
N LEU A 74 30.83 10.41 10.19
CA LEU A 74 31.78 9.34 10.46
C LEU A 74 31.50 8.67 11.82
N GLU A 75 31.22 9.46 12.85
CA GLU A 75 30.89 8.96 14.19
C GLU A 75 29.60 8.11 14.17
N ILE A 76 28.55 8.57 13.47
CA ILE A 76 27.29 7.82 13.28
C ILE A 76 27.53 6.50 12.55
N LEU A 77 28.35 6.50 11.49
CA LEU A 77 28.69 5.30 10.72
C LEU A 77 29.53 4.30 11.54
N THR A 78 30.24 4.75 12.57
CA THR A 78 31.02 3.89 13.48
C THR A 78 30.27 3.41 14.71
N SER A 79 29.21 4.12 15.14
CA SER A 79 28.50 3.80 16.39
C SER A 79 27.51 2.63 16.28
N ASP A 80 27.20 2.16 15.08
CA ASP A 80 26.12 1.20 14.86
C ASP A 80 26.64 -0.20 14.47
N GLN A 81 27.14 -0.92 15.48
CA GLN A 81 27.47 -2.36 15.40
C GLN A 81 26.56 -3.23 16.28
N LYS A 82 25.45 -2.67 16.80
CA LYS A 82 24.47 -3.43 17.57
C LYS A 82 23.06 -2.86 17.35
N HIS A 83 22.44 -3.24 16.23
CA HIS A 83 21.00 -3.57 16.11
C HIS A 83 20.65 -3.68 14.62
N HIS A 84 20.42 -4.90 14.15
CA HIS A 84 19.94 -5.14 12.78
C HIS A 84 18.44 -4.85 12.69
N GLY A 85 18.07 -3.84 11.89
CA GLY A 85 16.67 -3.58 11.53
C GLY A 85 16.37 -2.28 10.78
N GLU A 86 17.21 -1.24 10.86
CA GLU A 86 16.88 0.09 10.28
C GLU A 86 17.87 0.61 9.22
N SER A 87 18.82 -0.20 8.74
CA SER A 87 20.03 0.36 8.14
C SER A 87 19.98 0.80 6.66
N VAL A 88 18.90 0.62 5.88
CA VAL A 88 18.92 1.02 4.45
C VAL A 88 18.46 2.46 4.22
N GLN A 89 17.37 2.88 4.87
CA GLN A 89 16.82 4.24 4.68
C GLN A 89 17.73 5.30 5.30
N THR A 90 18.36 5.00 6.45
CA THR A 90 19.36 5.88 7.08
C THR A 90 20.60 6.05 6.20
N LEU A 91 21.04 4.97 5.52
CA LEU A 91 22.12 5.03 4.53
C LEU A 91 21.73 5.85 3.28
N LEU A 92 20.50 5.69 2.77
CA LEU A 92 19.99 6.45 1.62
C LEU A 92 19.84 7.95 1.94
N ASN A 93 19.33 8.29 3.12
CA ASN A 93 19.24 9.68 3.58
C ASN A 93 20.63 10.29 3.77
N GLY A 94 21.61 9.51 4.25
CA GLY A 94 23.01 9.93 4.33
C GLY A 94 23.64 10.19 2.96
N LEU A 95 23.36 9.34 1.96
CA LEU A 95 23.80 9.53 0.57
C LEU A 95 23.21 10.77 -0.07
N GLU A 96 21.94 11.06 0.19
CA GLU A 96 21.24 12.23 -0.34
C GLU A 96 21.75 13.53 0.30
N SER A 97 22.02 13.51 1.61
CA SER A 97 22.67 14.60 2.33
C SER A 97 24.11 14.86 1.83
N LEU A 98 24.88 13.80 1.58
CA LEU A 98 26.23 13.90 1.01
C LEU A 98 26.20 14.47 -0.40
N LYS A 99 25.24 14.05 -1.23
CA LYS A 99 25.00 14.57 -2.58
C LYS A 99 24.67 16.06 -2.55
N ASN A 100 23.84 16.50 -1.61
CA ASN A 100 23.50 17.91 -1.43
C ASN A 100 24.71 18.74 -0.97
N THR A 101 25.50 18.22 -0.02
CA THR A 101 26.74 18.85 0.43
C THR A 101 27.76 18.99 -0.71
N ILE A 102 27.89 17.96 -1.57
CA ILE A 102 28.74 18.00 -2.77
C ILE A 102 28.22 19.04 -3.78
N ASN A 103 26.91 19.17 -3.94
CA ASN A 103 26.31 20.16 -4.83
C ASN A 103 26.47 21.60 -4.30
N GLU A 104 26.42 21.80 -2.98
CA GLU A 104 26.73 23.07 -2.33
C GLU A 104 28.21 23.43 -2.44
N LEU A 105 29.12 22.45 -2.34
CA LEU A 105 30.54 22.65 -2.62
C LEU A 105 30.79 23.01 -4.10
N LYS A 106 30.04 22.42 -5.04
CA LYS A 106 30.07 22.78 -6.47
C LYS A 106 29.56 24.19 -6.74
N SER A 107 28.57 24.67 -5.99
CA SER A 107 28.01 26.01 -6.18
C SER A 107 28.86 27.10 -5.51
N SER A 108 29.54 26.79 -4.40
CA SER A 108 30.42 27.72 -3.69
C SER A 108 31.81 27.88 -4.33
N ALA A 109 32.30 26.90 -5.10
CA ALA A 109 33.64 26.92 -5.69
C ALA A 109 33.69 27.60 -7.07
N ARG A 110 33.07 28.77 -7.25
CA ARG A 110 32.91 29.40 -8.57
C ARG A 110 34.21 29.84 -9.26
N ASP A 111 35.36 29.94 -8.59
CA ASP A 111 36.48 30.68 -9.19
C ASP A 111 37.82 29.95 -9.42
N GLU A 112 38.02 28.66 -9.12
CA GLU A 112 39.31 28.00 -9.46
C GLU A 112 39.19 26.58 -10.05
N ALA A 113 39.99 26.37 -11.12
CA ALA A 113 40.34 25.15 -11.85
C ALA A 113 39.21 24.27 -12.50
N PRO A 114 38.98 24.40 -13.83
CA PRO A 114 37.97 23.63 -14.56
C PRO A 114 38.32 22.14 -14.82
N SER A 115 39.60 21.78 -15.02
CA SER A 115 39.94 20.44 -15.56
C SER A 115 39.83 19.29 -14.56
N MET A 116 39.99 19.56 -13.25
CA MET A 116 39.84 18.55 -12.20
C MET A 116 38.37 18.36 -11.78
N LYS A 117 37.52 19.38 -12.00
CA LYS A 117 36.07 19.36 -11.70
C LYS A 117 35.30 18.39 -12.60
N GLU A 118 35.63 18.35 -13.89
CA GLU A 118 34.96 17.49 -14.86
C GLU A 118 35.36 16.02 -14.68
N GLN A 119 36.65 15.73 -14.53
CA GLN A 119 37.12 14.34 -14.36
C GLN A 119 36.60 13.67 -13.08
N VAL A 120 36.65 14.37 -11.93
CA VAL A 120 36.17 13.82 -10.66
C VAL A 120 34.64 13.74 -10.64
N GLY A 121 33.95 14.73 -11.21
CA GLY A 121 32.49 14.72 -11.34
C GLY A 121 31.98 13.59 -12.21
N ASP A 122 32.64 13.33 -13.34
CA ASP A 122 32.26 12.31 -14.29
C ASP A 122 32.64 10.90 -13.81
N GLU A 123 33.79 10.71 -13.16
CA GLU A 123 34.16 9.42 -12.56
C GLU A 123 33.23 9.03 -11.41
N ILE A 124 32.85 9.98 -10.54
CA ILE A 124 31.91 9.73 -9.44
C ILE A 124 30.51 9.43 -9.99
N LYS A 125 30.06 10.16 -11.02
CA LYS A 125 28.77 9.91 -11.67
C LYS A 125 28.74 8.54 -12.36
N ARG A 126 29.79 8.16 -13.09
CA ARG A 126 29.91 6.83 -13.72
C ARG A 126 29.94 5.71 -12.68
N ALA A 127 30.71 5.88 -11.61
CA ALA A 127 30.78 4.89 -10.53
C ALA A 127 29.46 4.74 -9.78
N LEU A 128 28.70 5.84 -9.61
CA LEU A 128 27.35 5.80 -9.02
C LEU A 128 26.34 5.12 -9.95
N GLU A 129 26.35 5.43 -11.25
CA GLU A 129 25.44 4.82 -12.23
C GLU A 129 25.74 3.33 -12.46
N GLU A 130 27.01 2.94 -12.55
CA GLU A 130 27.42 1.53 -12.66
C GLU A 130 27.06 0.72 -11.41
N ASN A 131 27.21 1.31 -10.21
CA ASN A 131 26.86 0.63 -8.96
C ASN A 131 25.35 0.62 -8.71
N PHE A 132 24.60 1.64 -9.15
CA PHE A 132 23.14 1.64 -9.11
C PHE A 132 22.56 0.57 -10.07
N ASN A 133 23.17 0.41 -11.24
CA ASN A 133 22.80 -0.65 -12.18
C ASN A 133 23.17 -2.04 -11.63
N LYS A 134 24.36 -2.22 -11.02
CA LYS A 134 24.72 -3.48 -10.34
C LYS A 134 23.84 -3.79 -9.15
N PHE A 135 23.40 -2.79 -8.38
CA PHE A 135 22.46 -2.96 -7.26
C PHE A 135 21.05 -3.34 -7.75
N ASN A 136 20.57 -2.75 -8.84
CA ASN A 136 19.30 -3.16 -9.46
C ASN A 136 19.37 -4.56 -10.07
N GLN A 137 20.53 -4.95 -10.61
CA GLN A 137 20.78 -6.29 -11.12
C GLN A 137 20.89 -7.30 -9.96
N GLN A 138 21.55 -6.95 -8.86
CA GLN A 138 21.63 -7.76 -7.64
C GLN A 138 20.29 -7.85 -6.89
N ASN A 139 19.42 -6.84 -6.91
CA ASN A 139 18.05 -6.93 -6.36
C ASN A 139 17.11 -7.77 -7.24
N LYS A 140 17.32 -7.75 -8.57
CA LYS A 140 16.73 -8.77 -9.45
C LYS A 140 17.26 -10.16 -9.08
N ASP A 141 18.56 -10.30 -8.79
CA ASP A 141 19.18 -11.56 -8.38
C ASP A 141 18.78 -12.04 -6.98
N VAL A 142 18.43 -11.15 -6.04
CA VAL A 142 17.90 -11.51 -4.70
C VAL A 142 16.48 -12.08 -4.80
N LYS A 143 15.68 -11.69 -5.80
CA LYS A 143 14.43 -12.42 -6.16
C LYS A 143 14.71 -13.80 -6.78
N THR A 144 15.94 -14.10 -7.18
CA THR A 144 16.37 -15.35 -7.83
C THR A 144 17.40 -16.17 -7.05
N GLN A 145 17.78 -15.80 -5.82
CA GLN A 145 18.69 -16.58 -4.96
C GLN A 145 18.00 -17.72 -4.19
N GLU A 146 17.15 -18.48 -4.87
CA GLU A 146 16.83 -19.85 -4.49
C GLU A 146 17.23 -20.71 -5.69
N ASN A 147 18.00 -21.77 -5.43
CA ASN A 147 18.36 -22.75 -6.45
C ASN A 147 17.09 -23.16 -7.22
N PRO A 148 17.04 -23.14 -8.56
CA PRO A 148 15.84 -23.47 -9.32
C PRO A 148 15.21 -24.81 -8.91
N ALA A 149 16.04 -25.77 -8.48
CA ALA A 149 15.59 -27.02 -7.89
C ALA A 149 14.85 -26.84 -6.55
N ASP A 150 15.39 -26.04 -5.62
CA ASP A 150 14.74 -25.72 -4.33
C ASP A 150 13.46 -24.88 -4.53
N LYS A 151 13.47 -23.92 -5.45
CA LYS A 151 12.24 -23.19 -5.86
C LYS A 151 11.17 -24.15 -6.35
N THR A 152 11.55 -25.13 -7.17
CA THR A 152 10.62 -26.11 -7.72
C THR A 152 10.08 -27.06 -6.64
N ILE A 153 10.93 -27.49 -5.70
CA ILE A 153 10.54 -28.35 -4.58
C ILE A 153 9.62 -27.58 -3.61
N HIS A 154 9.97 -26.35 -3.24
CA HIS A 154 9.14 -25.50 -2.39
C HIS A 154 7.80 -25.14 -3.05
N LYS A 155 7.80 -24.83 -4.35
CA LYS A 155 6.57 -24.58 -5.12
C LYS A 155 5.67 -25.80 -5.13
N ARG A 156 6.21 -27.00 -5.41
CA ARG A 156 5.46 -28.28 -5.32
C ARG A 156 4.92 -28.58 -3.93
N GLY A 157 5.67 -28.23 -2.88
CA GLY A 157 5.22 -28.41 -1.49
C GLY A 157 4.03 -27.52 -1.14
N LEU A 158 4.06 -26.24 -1.54
CA LEU A 158 2.97 -25.29 -1.29
C LEU A 158 1.74 -25.56 -2.17
N GLU A 159 1.93 -26.07 -3.39
CA GLU A 159 0.82 -26.48 -4.25
C GLU A 159 0.01 -27.64 -3.65
N LYS A 160 0.70 -28.59 -3.02
CA LYS A 160 0.11 -29.75 -2.34
C LYS A 160 -0.41 -29.43 -0.94
N LEU A 161 -0.18 -28.21 -0.44
CA LEU A 161 -0.65 -27.82 0.88
C LEU A 161 -2.18 -27.86 0.93
N SER A 162 -2.72 -28.64 1.86
CA SER A 162 -4.13 -28.77 2.20
C SER A 162 -4.47 -27.94 3.43
N LEU A 163 -5.76 -27.65 3.64
CA LEU A 163 -6.23 -26.90 4.80
C LEU A 163 -6.35 -27.76 6.06
N ASP A 164 -6.65 -29.05 5.88
CA ASP A 164 -6.86 -30.04 6.95
C ASP A 164 -7.88 -29.56 7.99
N LEU A 165 -9.01 -29.03 7.53
CA LEU A 165 -10.03 -28.37 8.38
C LEU A 165 -10.72 -29.33 9.36
N ASP A 166 -10.70 -30.64 9.09
CA ASP A 166 -11.28 -31.66 9.95
C ASP A 166 -10.40 -31.98 11.17
N GLU A 167 -9.10 -31.67 11.11
CA GLU A 167 -8.14 -31.87 12.20
C GLU A 167 -8.11 -30.69 13.19
N VAL A 168 -8.98 -29.70 12.98
CA VAL A 168 -8.93 -28.42 13.67
C VAL A 168 -9.94 -28.36 14.81
N GLU A 169 -9.44 -28.32 16.05
CA GLU A 169 -10.27 -28.15 17.25
C GLU A 169 -10.79 -26.71 17.40
N GLN A 170 -12.05 -26.57 17.81
CA GLN A 170 -12.63 -25.26 18.09
C GLN A 170 -12.00 -24.61 19.32
N LEU A 171 -11.77 -23.30 19.23
CA LEU A 171 -11.36 -22.50 20.38
C LEU A 171 -12.55 -22.31 21.33
N PRO A 172 -12.30 -22.18 22.65
CA PRO A 172 -13.33 -21.81 23.60
C PRO A 172 -14.03 -20.52 23.17
N LYS A 173 -15.36 -20.52 23.26
CA LYS A 173 -16.18 -19.34 23.00
C LYS A 173 -15.83 -18.23 24.02
N PRO A 174 -15.77 -16.96 23.59
CA PRO A 174 -15.67 -15.83 24.51
C PRO A 174 -16.87 -15.77 25.47
N LEU A 175 -16.73 -15.00 26.55
CA LEU A 175 -17.85 -14.74 27.46
C LEU A 175 -18.94 -13.93 26.75
N ASP A 176 -20.21 -14.13 27.13
CA ASP A 176 -21.33 -13.40 26.52
C ASP A 176 -21.19 -11.87 26.65
N SER A 177 -20.55 -11.39 27.72
CA SER A 177 -20.23 -9.96 27.93
C SER A 177 -19.25 -9.39 26.90
N GLU A 178 -18.42 -10.24 26.29
CA GLU A 178 -17.43 -9.86 25.29
C GLU A 178 -18.03 -9.82 23.88
N MET A 179 -19.14 -10.52 23.64
CA MET A 179 -19.81 -10.61 22.34
C MET A 179 -20.42 -9.28 21.88
N ASN A 180 -20.41 -9.02 20.57
CA ASN A 180 -21.12 -7.93 19.92
C ASN A 180 -21.31 -8.20 18.42
N GLU A 181 -22.47 -7.84 17.85
CA GLU A 181 -22.74 -8.03 16.42
C GLU A 181 -22.03 -7.01 15.50
N ARG A 182 -21.58 -5.87 16.03
CA ARG A 182 -21.05 -4.72 15.28
C ARG A 182 -19.66 -4.32 15.78
N TRP A 183 -18.66 -4.52 14.93
CA TRP A 183 -17.26 -4.27 15.26
C TRP A 183 -16.59 -3.28 14.33
N ILE A 184 -15.96 -2.25 14.88
CA ILE A 184 -15.03 -1.38 14.16
C ILE A 184 -13.64 -2.00 14.29
N VAL A 185 -12.92 -2.19 13.18
CA VAL A 185 -11.58 -2.77 13.15
C VAL A 185 -10.59 -1.74 12.64
N VAL A 186 -9.60 -1.41 13.48
CA VAL A 186 -8.58 -0.39 13.21
C VAL A 186 -7.19 -0.95 13.54
N THR A 187 -6.16 -0.51 12.83
CA THR A 187 -4.76 -0.63 13.25
C THR A 187 -4.24 0.74 13.63
N SER A 188 -3.41 0.85 14.67
CA SER A 188 -2.78 2.13 15.01
C SER A 188 -1.41 1.94 15.65
N ILE A 189 -0.43 2.73 15.19
CA ILE A 189 0.87 2.89 15.85
C ILE A 189 0.94 4.15 16.73
N PHE A 190 -0.15 4.92 16.80
CA PHE A 190 -0.22 6.17 17.52
C PHE A 190 -0.90 5.99 18.89
N LYS A 191 -0.81 7.02 19.73
CA LYS A 191 -1.71 7.15 20.89
C LYS A 191 -3.15 7.41 20.41
N PRO A 192 -4.18 7.12 21.21
CA PRO A 192 -5.58 7.37 20.84
C PRO A 192 -5.78 8.78 20.26
N THR A 193 -6.07 8.85 18.97
CA THR A 193 -6.37 10.09 18.24
C THR A 193 -7.78 10.58 18.59
N GLU A 194 -8.13 11.80 18.18
CA GLU A 194 -9.52 12.26 18.32
C GLU A 194 -10.48 11.43 17.47
N ASP A 195 -10.06 10.95 16.30
CA ASP A 195 -10.89 10.11 15.46
C ASP A 195 -11.13 8.72 16.09
N ILE A 196 -10.12 8.12 16.73
CA ILE A 196 -10.29 6.93 17.57
C ILE A 196 -11.34 7.15 18.66
N LYS A 197 -11.30 8.30 19.35
CA LYS A 197 -12.28 8.63 20.40
C LYS A 197 -13.68 8.86 19.84
N LYS A 198 -13.81 9.39 18.62
CA LYS A 198 -15.11 9.53 17.93
C LYS A 198 -15.65 8.15 17.55
N LEU A 199 -14.83 7.29 16.95
CA LEU A 199 -15.19 5.92 16.57
C LEU A 199 -15.64 5.09 17.78
N ALA A 200 -14.92 5.18 18.91
CA ALA A 200 -15.25 4.49 20.15
C ALA A 200 -16.59 4.91 20.78
N LYS A 201 -17.12 6.08 20.40
CA LYS A 201 -18.39 6.62 20.91
C LYS A 201 -19.59 6.28 20.02
N ILE A 202 -19.39 5.62 18.88
CA ILE A 202 -20.49 5.28 17.96
C ILE A 202 -21.44 4.28 18.66
N PRO A 203 -22.72 4.63 18.87
CA PRO A 203 -23.64 3.80 19.63
C PRO A 203 -23.83 2.41 19.02
N GLY A 204 -23.77 1.38 19.87
CA GLY A 204 -24.01 -0.01 19.46
C GLY A 204 -22.83 -0.72 18.80
N TRP A 205 -21.70 -0.02 18.60
CA TRP A 205 -20.47 -0.59 18.05
C TRP A 205 -19.43 -0.80 19.16
N LYS A 206 -18.72 -1.94 19.11
CA LYS A 206 -17.44 -2.11 19.82
C LYS A 206 -16.30 -1.88 18.85
N MET A 207 -15.13 -1.47 19.35
CA MET A 207 -13.96 -1.28 18.51
C MET A 207 -12.82 -2.19 18.96
N VAL A 208 -12.11 -2.78 18.00
CA VAL A 208 -10.83 -3.44 18.22
C VAL A 208 -9.72 -2.67 17.51
N VAL A 209 -8.70 -2.29 18.27
CA VAL A 209 -7.49 -1.63 17.76
C VAL A 209 -6.34 -2.61 17.82
N VAL A 210 -5.76 -2.93 16.67
CA VAL A 210 -4.60 -3.81 16.57
C VAL A 210 -3.32 -2.96 16.63
N GLY A 211 -2.50 -3.20 17.65
CA GLY A 211 -1.21 -2.54 17.82
C GLY A 211 -0.08 -3.19 17.00
N ASP A 212 1.02 -2.47 16.91
CA ASP A 212 2.32 -2.95 16.41
C ASP A 212 3.42 -2.50 17.39
N THR A 213 4.66 -2.83 17.11
CA THR A 213 5.89 -2.49 17.84
C THR A 213 6.03 -1.01 18.19
N LYS A 214 5.47 -0.10 17.38
CA LYS A 214 5.48 1.35 17.61
C LYS A 214 4.30 1.86 18.45
N SER A 215 3.27 1.05 18.64
CA SER A 215 2.08 1.44 19.42
C SER A 215 2.43 1.65 20.90
N PRO A 216 1.70 2.51 21.61
CA PRO A 216 1.91 2.67 23.03
C PRO A 216 1.60 1.36 23.78
N LYS A 217 2.36 1.09 24.85
CA LYS A 217 2.12 -0.08 25.72
C LYS A 217 0.75 -0.02 26.39
N GLU A 218 0.26 1.19 26.70
CA GLU A 218 -1.07 1.42 27.24
C GLU A 218 -1.94 2.15 26.20
N TYR A 219 -3.09 1.55 25.89
CA TYR A 219 -4.09 2.11 24.98
C TYR A 219 -5.46 2.08 25.66
N LYS A 220 -5.77 3.12 26.43
CA LYS A 220 -6.98 3.19 27.27
C LYS A 220 -8.01 4.12 26.64
N VAL A 221 -9.08 3.53 26.11
CA VAL A 221 -10.26 4.22 25.60
C VAL A 221 -11.48 3.34 25.90
N ASP A 222 -12.55 3.94 26.42
CA ASP A 222 -13.78 3.20 26.69
C ASP A 222 -14.35 2.59 25.39
N ASN A 223 -14.97 1.40 25.49
CA ASN A 223 -15.49 0.62 24.35
C ASN A 223 -14.43 0.18 23.31
N VAL A 224 -13.15 0.26 23.65
CA VAL A 224 -12.04 -0.19 22.79
C VAL A 224 -11.33 -1.38 23.40
N VAL A 225 -11.21 -2.45 22.63
CA VAL A 225 -10.29 -3.54 22.90
C VAL A 225 -8.99 -3.27 22.16
N PHE A 226 -7.89 -3.16 22.89
CA PHE A 226 -6.56 -3.05 22.29
C PHE A 226 -5.88 -4.41 22.25
N LEU A 227 -5.39 -4.82 21.07
CA LEU A 227 -4.60 -6.03 20.90
C LEU A 227 -3.13 -5.65 20.78
N SER A 228 -2.40 -5.74 21.88
CA SER A 228 -0.94 -5.59 21.87
C SER A 228 -0.29 -6.72 21.06
N ILE A 229 1.01 -6.61 20.77
CA ILE A 229 1.76 -7.72 20.15
C ILE A 229 1.65 -9.00 21.00
N ALA A 230 1.77 -8.87 22.31
CA ALA A 230 1.66 -10.02 23.21
C ALA A 230 0.26 -10.64 23.14
N ASP A 231 -0.80 -9.85 23.08
CA ASP A 231 -2.18 -10.36 22.95
C ASP A 231 -2.39 -11.06 21.60
N GLN A 232 -1.81 -10.52 20.52
CA GLN A 232 -1.85 -11.13 19.19
C GLN A 232 -1.13 -12.49 19.19
N GLU A 233 0.08 -12.58 19.76
CA GLU A 233 0.84 -13.83 19.84
C GLU A 233 0.17 -14.86 20.76
N ASN A 234 -0.45 -14.40 21.86
CA ASN A 234 -1.14 -15.26 22.82
C ASN A 234 -2.62 -15.54 22.47
N SER A 235 -3.14 -14.98 21.38
CA SER A 235 -4.52 -15.18 20.91
C SER A 235 -4.89 -16.63 20.62
N GLY A 236 -3.88 -17.47 20.41
CA GLY A 236 -4.01 -18.85 19.97
C GLY A 236 -4.17 -19.01 18.46
N PHE A 237 -4.31 -17.93 17.68
CA PHE A 237 -4.47 -17.98 16.22
C PHE A 237 -3.19 -18.42 15.50
N GLU A 238 -3.31 -19.31 14.52
CA GLU A 238 -2.20 -19.71 13.66
C GLU A 238 -1.74 -18.53 12.77
N THR A 239 -2.67 -17.66 12.39
CA THR A 239 -2.45 -16.48 11.55
C THR A 239 -1.36 -15.57 12.11
N ALA A 240 -1.32 -15.38 13.43
CA ALA A 240 -0.33 -14.54 14.11
C ALA A 240 1.12 -14.93 13.78
N LYS A 241 1.40 -16.24 13.60
CA LYS A 241 2.74 -16.78 13.32
C LYS A 241 3.30 -16.32 11.98
N TYR A 242 2.42 -15.92 11.06
CA TYR A 242 2.80 -15.52 9.71
C TYR A 242 2.82 -14.01 9.52
N LEU A 243 2.37 -13.21 10.47
CA LEU A 243 2.37 -11.75 10.35
C LEU A 243 3.75 -11.17 10.70
N THR A 244 4.23 -10.19 9.92
CA THR A 244 5.46 -9.45 10.21
C THR A 244 5.21 -8.29 11.17
N TYR A 245 6.26 -7.75 11.76
CA TYR A 245 6.21 -6.49 12.53
C TYR A 245 6.33 -5.28 11.61
N GLY A 246 5.83 -4.14 12.06
CA GLY A 246 5.83 -2.88 11.32
C GLY A 246 4.98 -2.92 10.06
N CYS A 247 3.91 -3.73 10.04
CA CYS A 247 3.10 -3.93 8.84
C CYS A 247 1.60 -3.75 9.11
N TYR A 248 0.94 -3.06 8.17
CA TYR A 248 -0.50 -2.80 8.20
C TYR A 248 -1.33 -4.09 8.29
N GLN A 249 -0.85 -5.16 7.67
CA GLN A 249 -1.54 -6.43 7.55
C GLN A 249 -1.75 -7.16 8.89
N ARG A 250 -1.18 -6.68 10.00
CA ARG A 250 -1.58 -7.11 11.33
C ARG A 250 -3.07 -6.91 11.61
N LYS A 251 -3.76 -6.03 10.86
CA LYS A 251 -5.22 -5.87 10.86
C LYS A 251 -6.00 -7.19 10.73
N ASN A 252 -5.41 -8.21 10.08
CA ASN A 252 -5.94 -9.58 10.04
C ASN A 252 -6.31 -10.12 11.43
N MET A 253 -5.54 -9.79 12.47
CA MET A 253 -5.83 -10.19 13.85
C MET A 253 -7.10 -9.52 14.40
N GLY A 254 -7.35 -8.27 14.01
CA GLY A 254 -8.55 -7.53 14.37
C GLY A 254 -9.80 -8.15 13.74
N TYR A 255 -9.72 -8.59 12.49
CA TYR A 255 -10.83 -9.31 11.85
C TYR A 255 -11.12 -10.65 12.56
N LEU A 256 -10.11 -11.48 12.82
CA LEU A 256 -10.31 -12.75 13.55
C LEU A 256 -10.88 -12.52 14.95
N TYR A 257 -10.40 -11.49 15.65
CA TYR A 257 -10.93 -11.10 16.95
C TYR A 257 -12.41 -10.73 16.84
N ALA A 258 -12.78 -9.83 15.94
CA ALA A 258 -14.18 -9.41 15.76
C ALA A 258 -15.09 -10.60 15.42
N ILE A 259 -14.69 -11.47 14.49
CA ILE A 259 -15.47 -12.66 14.09
C ILE A 259 -15.66 -13.60 15.28
N ARG A 260 -14.59 -13.88 16.05
CA ARG A 260 -14.66 -14.71 17.26
C ARG A 260 -15.62 -14.14 18.31
N HIS A 261 -15.71 -12.82 18.39
CA HIS A 261 -16.55 -12.09 19.34
C HIS A 261 -17.92 -11.70 18.76
N GLY A 262 -18.42 -12.48 17.80
CA GLY A 262 -19.82 -12.43 17.37
C GLY A 262 -20.14 -11.42 16.27
N ALA A 263 -19.14 -10.85 15.58
CA ALA A 263 -19.39 -9.91 14.51
C ALA A 263 -20.35 -10.50 13.46
N ARG A 264 -21.37 -9.71 13.13
CA ARG A 264 -22.19 -9.85 11.92
C ARG A 264 -21.88 -8.75 10.91
N TYR A 265 -21.38 -7.63 11.40
CA TYR A 265 -20.94 -6.49 10.63
C TYR A 265 -19.57 -6.03 11.11
N ILE A 266 -18.65 -5.81 10.17
CA ILE A 266 -17.36 -5.18 10.42
C ILE A 266 -17.33 -3.85 9.67
N TYR A 267 -17.05 -2.77 10.40
CA TYR A 267 -16.69 -1.48 9.82
C TYR A 267 -15.16 -1.37 9.82
N ASP A 268 -14.58 -1.46 8.63
CA ASP A 268 -13.14 -1.48 8.37
C ASP A 268 -12.67 -0.05 8.05
N THR A 269 -11.89 0.53 8.96
CA THR A 269 -11.46 1.93 8.89
C THR A 269 -10.06 2.16 9.49
N ASP A 270 -9.52 3.36 9.30
CA ASP A 270 -8.22 3.80 9.79
C ASP A 270 -8.36 4.76 11.00
N ASP A 271 -7.26 5.08 11.67
CA ASP A 271 -7.24 5.94 12.85
C ASP A 271 -7.25 7.45 12.55
N ASP A 272 -7.37 7.81 11.27
CA ASP A 272 -7.48 9.18 10.71
C ASP A 272 -8.76 9.39 9.88
N ASN A 273 -9.72 8.46 9.96
CA ASN A 273 -10.99 8.52 9.24
C ASN A 273 -12.15 8.48 10.23
N HIS A 274 -13.17 9.32 10.02
CA HIS A 274 -14.36 9.32 10.86
C HIS A 274 -15.66 9.48 10.04
N PRO A 275 -16.69 8.66 10.34
CA PRO A 275 -18.02 8.85 9.79
C PRO A 275 -18.63 10.20 10.17
N TYR A 276 -19.38 10.80 9.24
CA TYR A 276 -20.16 11.99 9.53
C TYR A 276 -21.20 11.71 10.62
N GLY A 277 -21.41 12.69 11.50
CA GLY A 277 -22.40 12.61 12.57
C GLY A 277 -22.13 11.53 13.63
N GLY A 278 -20.95 10.88 13.61
CA GLY A 278 -20.63 9.80 14.54
C GLY A 278 -21.51 8.56 14.35
N GLN A 279 -21.89 8.26 13.10
CA GLN A 279 -22.75 7.13 12.75
C GLN A 279 -22.21 6.36 11.55
N VAL A 280 -22.21 5.04 11.63
CA VAL A 280 -21.89 4.17 10.49
C VAL A 280 -23.13 4.02 9.62
N VAL A 281 -23.18 4.75 8.49
CA VAL A 281 -24.36 4.83 7.62
C VAL A 281 -24.18 3.92 6.39
N PHE A 282 -24.59 2.66 6.54
CA PHE A 282 -24.58 1.62 5.49
C PHE A 282 -25.84 0.75 5.59
N ASP A 283 -26.11 -0.06 4.57
CA ASP A 283 -27.25 -0.97 4.60
C ASP A 283 -26.93 -2.28 5.33
N GLU A 284 -27.50 -2.46 6.52
CA GLU A 284 -27.46 -3.73 7.27
C GLU A 284 -28.29 -4.86 6.63
N MET A 285 -28.97 -4.60 5.50
CA MET A 285 -29.81 -5.53 4.74
C MET A 285 -30.98 -6.13 5.56
N LYS A 286 -31.52 -5.35 6.50
CA LYS A 286 -32.67 -5.75 7.34
C LYS A 286 -34.01 -5.73 6.60
N GLN A 287 -34.06 -5.02 5.47
CA GLN A 287 -35.24 -4.86 4.63
C GLN A 287 -34.82 -4.96 3.17
N THR A 288 -35.69 -5.49 2.32
CA THR A 288 -35.46 -5.50 0.87
C THR A 288 -35.47 -4.07 0.35
N LYS A 289 -34.41 -3.70 -0.35
CA LYS A 289 -34.25 -2.41 -1.02
C LYS A 289 -33.96 -2.61 -2.50
N SER A 290 -34.29 -1.59 -3.29
CA SER A 290 -33.86 -1.48 -4.66
C SER A 290 -32.64 -0.57 -4.76
N TYR A 291 -31.70 -0.93 -5.62
CA TYR A 291 -30.45 -0.22 -5.86
C TYR A 291 -30.32 0.16 -7.33
N LEU A 292 -29.58 1.23 -7.63
CA LEU A 292 -29.06 1.41 -8.98
C LEU A 292 -27.92 0.42 -9.22
N MET A 293 -27.99 -0.35 -10.29
CA MET A 293 -26.92 -1.24 -10.74
C MET A 293 -26.42 -0.76 -12.10
N TYR A 294 -25.10 -0.76 -12.32
CA TYR A 294 -24.54 -0.39 -13.62
C TYR A 294 -25.06 -1.28 -14.77
N ASP A 295 -25.38 -0.66 -15.90
CA ASP A 295 -25.82 -1.34 -17.12
C ASP A 295 -24.80 -1.15 -18.26
N GLY A 296 -23.61 -1.74 -18.07
CA GLY A 296 -22.52 -1.67 -19.05
C GLY A 296 -22.48 -2.77 -20.10
N GLY A 297 -23.46 -3.68 -20.10
CA GLY A 297 -23.45 -4.86 -20.97
C GLY A 297 -22.43 -5.93 -20.52
N SER A 298 -22.30 -7.00 -21.31
CA SER A 298 -21.42 -8.15 -20.99
C SER A 298 -19.93 -7.84 -21.06
N GLU A 299 -19.53 -6.84 -21.83
CA GLU A 299 -18.12 -6.57 -22.15
C GLU A 299 -17.44 -5.58 -21.18
N ARG A 300 -18.22 -4.81 -20.40
CA ARG A 300 -17.65 -3.84 -19.45
C ARG A 300 -17.48 -4.47 -18.07
N HIS A 301 -16.22 -4.77 -17.75
CA HIS A 301 -15.83 -5.38 -16.47
C HIS A 301 -15.27 -4.41 -15.44
N HIS A 302 -14.96 -3.16 -15.79
CA HIS A 302 -14.37 -2.20 -14.85
C HIS A 302 -15.20 -0.92 -14.78
N TYR A 303 -15.47 -0.46 -13.56
CA TYR A 303 -16.29 0.72 -13.30
C TYR A 303 -15.54 1.70 -12.38
N ASN A 304 -15.33 2.93 -12.87
CA ASN A 304 -14.85 4.01 -12.02
C ASN A 304 -16.01 4.56 -11.18
N THR A 305 -16.07 4.16 -9.92
CA THR A 305 -17.17 4.51 -9.01
C THR A 305 -17.12 5.97 -8.57
N PHE A 306 -15.95 6.61 -8.54
CA PHE A 306 -15.83 8.03 -8.19
C PHE A 306 -16.59 8.94 -9.16
N ALA A 307 -16.63 8.56 -10.43
CA ALA A 307 -17.39 9.28 -11.44
C ALA A 307 -18.91 9.23 -11.22
N HIS A 308 -19.44 8.21 -10.53
CA HIS A 308 -20.85 8.15 -10.14
C HIS A 308 -21.19 9.15 -9.03
N PHE A 309 -20.22 9.51 -8.20
CA PHE A 309 -20.37 10.48 -7.11
C PHE A 309 -19.76 11.85 -7.46
N GLY A 310 -19.82 12.23 -8.73
CA GLY A 310 -19.48 13.59 -9.18
C GLY A 310 -17.99 13.89 -9.32
N GLN A 311 -17.09 12.91 -9.19
CA GLN A 311 -15.65 13.09 -9.42
C GLN A 311 -15.21 12.35 -10.69
N SER A 312 -15.62 12.84 -11.87
CA SER A 312 -15.39 12.13 -13.14
C SER A 312 -13.93 12.07 -13.58
N THR A 313 -13.07 12.91 -12.99
CA THR A 313 -11.65 13.03 -13.33
C THR A 313 -10.72 12.30 -12.36
N LEU A 314 -11.27 11.75 -11.27
CA LEU A 314 -10.56 10.95 -10.27
C LEU A 314 -10.96 9.49 -10.39
N TRP A 315 -10.13 8.61 -9.85
CA TRP A 315 -10.42 7.18 -9.77
C TRP A 315 -9.91 6.59 -8.44
N PRO A 316 -10.54 5.53 -7.93
CA PRO A 316 -10.07 4.86 -6.72
C PRO A 316 -8.69 4.20 -6.94
N ARG A 317 -7.84 4.20 -5.90
CA ARG A 317 -6.53 3.54 -5.92
C ARG A 317 -6.67 2.08 -6.38
N GLY A 318 -5.83 1.67 -7.33
CA GLY A 318 -5.86 0.33 -7.90
C GLY A 318 -6.75 0.17 -9.14
N PHE A 319 -7.43 1.22 -9.59
CA PHE A 319 -8.18 1.15 -10.84
C PHE A 319 -7.20 1.01 -12.03
N PRO A 320 -7.48 0.16 -13.05
CA PRO A 320 -6.53 -0.05 -14.14
C PRO A 320 -6.28 1.23 -14.94
N LEU A 321 -5.01 1.61 -15.08
CA LEU A 321 -4.61 2.88 -15.70
C LEU A 321 -4.96 2.97 -17.20
N ASP A 322 -5.07 1.85 -17.90
CA ASP A 322 -5.49 1.80 -19.32
C ASP A 322 -7.02 1.95 -19.49
N ARG A 323 -7.75 2.19 -18.39
CA ARG A 323 -9.21 2.37 -18.37
C ARG A 323 -9.64 3.73 -17.84
N ILE A 324 -8.73 4.56 -17.33
CA ILE A 324 -9.07 5.88 -16.76
C ILE A 324 -9.53 6.90 -17.82
N ASP A 325 -9.20 6.64 -19.08
CA ASP A 325 -9.57 7.46 -20.25
C ASP A 325 -10.99 7.17 -20.75
N LYS A 326 -11.63 6.08 -20.27
CA LYS A 326 -12.94 5.65 -20.74
C LYS A 326 -14.04 6.48 -20.14
N ASP A 327 -15.09 6.71 -20.94
CA ASP A 327 -16.27 7.43 -20.47
C ASP A 327 -16.89 6.74 -19.25
N PRO A 328 -17.21 7.53 -18.20
CA PRO A 328 -17.97 7.05 -17.06
C PRO A 328 -19.27 6.39 -17.50
N MET A 329 -19.63 5.27 -16.87
CA MET A 329 -20.93 4.66 -17.12
C MET A 329 -22.04 5.57 -16.58
N ARG A 330 -23.01 5.91 -17.43
CA ARG A 330 -24.17 6.73 -17.07
C ARG A 330 -25.51 5.99 -17.15
N ARG A 331 -25.51 4.73 -17.59
CA ARG A 331 -26.71 3.89 -17.68
C ARG A 331 -26.77 2.89 -16.53
N TYR A 332 -27.96 2.75 -15.98
CA TYR A 332 -28.24 1.95 -14.79
C TYR A 332 -29.58 1.24 -14.91
N LYS A 333 -29.75 0.16 -14.15
CA LYS A 333 -31.04 -0.47 -13.92
C LYS A 333 -31.39 -0.39 -12.44
N THR A 334 -32.67 -0.25 -12.13
CA THR A 334 -33.15 -0.40 -10.75
C THR A 334 -33.29 -1.88 -10.46
N CYS A 335 -32.59 -2.38 -9.44
CA CYS A 335 -32.52 -3.81 -9.13
C CYS A 335 -32.88 -4.07 -7.66
N SER A 336 -33.79 -5.00 -7.42
CA SER A 336 -34.22 -5.48 -6.10
C SER A 336 -33.57 -6.83 -5.77
N ASN A 337 -33.75 -7.32 -4.53
CA ASN A 337 -33.14 -8.57 -4.03
C ASN A 337 -31.61 -8.62 -4.20
N THR A 338 -30.99 -7.45 -4.21
CA THR A 338 -29.54 -7.31 -4.29
C THR A 338 -28.92 -7.51 -2.92
N ARG A 339 -27.79 -8.21 -2.86
CA ARG A 339 -27.06 -8.51 -1.62
C ARG A 339 -25.72 -7.77 -1.59
N PRO A 340 -25.69 -6.47 -1.22
CA PRO A 340 -24.45 -5.70 -1.14
C PRO A 340 -23.60 -6.12 0.08
N LEU A 341 -22.86 -7.23 -0.06
CA LEU A 341 -22.09 -7.84 1.04
C LEU A 341 -20.86 -7.03 1.44
N VAL A 342 -20.32 -6.25 0.50
CA VAL A 342 -19.30 -5.23 0.75
C VAL A 342 -19.87 -3.90 0.31
N GLN A 343 -19.74 -2.89 1.17
CA GLN A 343 -20.20 -1.53 0.88
C GLN A 343 -19.07 -0.56 1.18
N GLN A 344 -18.58 0.13 0.15
CA GLN A 344 -17.56 1.17 0.29
C GLN A 344 -18.25 2.54 0.27
N GLY A 345 -18.07 3.34 1.31
CA GLY A 345 -18.45 4.76 1.23
C GLY A 345 -17.31 5.54 0.59
N VAL A 346 -17.62 6.44 -0.35
CA VAL A 346 -16.64 7.45 -0.77
C VAL A 346 -16.36 8.38 0.41
N VAL A 347 -15.18 8.97 0.43
CA VAL A 347 -14.67 9.72 1.59
C VAL A 347 -14.34 11.14 1.16
N ASP A 348 -14.94 12.14 1.81
CA ASP A 348 -14.59 13.54 1.56
C ASP A 348 -13.25 13.89 2.23
N GLY A 349 -12.61 14.97 1.78
CA GLY A 349 -11.30 15.40 2.28
C GLY A 349 -10.19 14.80 1.41
N ASP A 350 -9.32 13.97 2.00
CA ASP A 350 -8.19 13.34 1.31
C ASP A 350 -8.44 11.83 1.03
N PRO A 351 -9.32 11.48 0.05
CA PRO A 351 -9.68 10.11 -0.24
C PRO A 351 -8.50 9.25 -0.69
N ASP A 352 -8.72 7.95 -0.74
CA ASP A 352 -7.75 6.98 -1.21
C ASP A 352 -7.51 7.05 -2.72
N LEU A 353 -6.51 7.85 -3.08
CA LEU A 353 -6.03 8.05 -4.43
C LEU A 353 -4.65 7.44 -4.58
N ASP A 354 -4.37 6.93 -5.77
CA ASP A 354 -3.03 6.46 -6.11
C ASP A 354 -2.01 7.61 -6.16
N ALA A 355 -0.74 7.23 -6.09
CA ALA A 355 0.38 8.15 -6.10
C ALA A 355 0.45 8.97 -7.39
N ILE A 356 0.04 8.42 -8.54
CA ILE A 356 0.00 9.17 -9.81
C ILE A 356 -0.92 10.37 -9.67
N GLN A 357 -2.14 10.20 -9.17
CA GLN A 357 -3.06 11.32 -8.95
C GLN A 357 -2.47 12.32 -7.95
N ARG A 358 -1.92 11.85 -6.83
CA ARG A 358 -1.35 12.71 -5.78
C ARG A 358 -0.16 13.55 -6.28
N LEU A 359 0.67 12.98 -7.14
CA LEU A 359 1.84 13.64 -7.74
C LEU A 359 1.47 14.58 -8.89
N THR A 360 0.32 14.38 -9.55
CA THR A 360 -0.03 15.07 -10.80
C THR A 360 -1.25 15.96 -10.73
N ARG A 361 -1.97 16.03 -9.59
CA ARG A 361 -3.24 16.78 -9.49
C ARG A 361 -3.23 17.93 -8.50
N LYS A 362 -2.22 18.09 -7.66
CA LYS A 362 -2.14 19.20 -6.69
C LYS A 362 -0.76 19.85 -6.71
N ASP A 363 -0.70 21.09 -6.24
CA ASP A 363 0.57 21.76 -5.99
C ASP A 363 1.27 21.13 -4.78
N ALA A 364 2.61 21.23 -4.74
CA ALA A 364 3.42 20.58 -3.70
C ALA A 364 2.99 20.98 -2.27
N SER A 365 2.59 22.23 -2.07
CA SER A 365 2.16 22.78 -0.78
C SER A 365 0.67 22.59 -0.47
N ALA A 366 -0.14 22.11 -1.41
CA ALA A 366 -1.59 21.96 -1.22
C ALA A 366 -1.93 20.63 -0.53
N LYS A 367 -2.95 20.61 0.33
CA LYS A 367 -3.61 19.37 0.75
C LYS A 367 -4.55 18.88 -0.36
N PHE A 368 -4.71 17.57 -0.49
CA PHE A 368 -5.72 17.03 -1.39
C PHE A 368 -7.08 17.08 -0.66
N VAL A 369 -7.94 18.01 -1.05
CA VAL A 369 -9.28 18.19 -0.45
C VAL A 369 -10.31 18.18 -1.57
N VAL A 370 -11.08 17.11 -1.65
CA VAL A 370 -12.17 16.95 -2.63
C VAL A 370 -13.45 16.52 -1.94
N TYR A 371 -14.57 16.79 -2.61
CA TYR A 371 -15.91 16.45 -2.14
C TYR A 371 -16.64 15.65 -3.20
N PHE A 372 -17.49 14.74 -2.77
CA PHE A 372 -18.34 13.93 -3.64
C PHE A 372 -19.79 14.44 -3.62
N ASP A 373 -20.57 14.07 -4.64
CA ASP A 373 -22.00 14.39 -4.70
C ASP A 373 -22.77 13.58 -3.66
N LYS A 374 -23.17 14.24 -2.57
CA LYS A 374 -23.92 13.63 -1.47
C LYS A 374 -25.35 13.21 -1.83
N GLU A 375 -25.91 13.76 -2.91
CA GLU A 375 -27.27 13.44 -3.36
C GLU A 375 -27.30 12.25 -4.34
N ALA A 376 -26.11 11.79 -4.80
CA ALA A 376 -26.02 10.61 -5.65
C ALA A 376 -26.40 9.35 -4.85
N PRO A 377 -27.31 8.51 -5.37
CA PRO A 377 -27.76 7.31 -4.66
C PRO A 377 -26.65 6.25 -4.58
N PRO A 378 -26.75 5.26 -3.67
CA PRO A 378 -25.85 4.11 -3.71
C PRO A 378 -25.94 3.36 -5.05
N VAL A 379 -24.79 2.88 -5.52
CA VAL A 379 -24.65 2.14 -6.78
C VAL A 379 -24.05 0.77 -6.54
N VAL A 380 -24.55 -0.24 -7.25
CA VAL A 380 -24.12 -1.63 -7.17
C VAL A 380 -23.44 -2.06 -8.45
N LEU A 381 -22.39 -2.86 -8.31
CA LEU A 381 -21.72 -3.49 -9.43
C LEU A 381 -22.46 -4.77 -9.89
N PRO A 382 -22.68 -4.95 -11.21
CA PRO A 382 -23.20 -6.20 -11.73
C PRO A 382 -22.21 -7.35 -11.51
N PRO A 383 -22.64 -8.62 -11.57
CA PRO A 383 -21.72 -9.76 -11.52
C PRO A 383 -20.68 -9.68 -12.64
N LYS A 384 -19.51 -10.29 -12.44
CA LYS A 384 -18.40 -10.24 -13.39
C LYS A 384 -17.92 -8.82 -13.70
N SER A 385 -17.94 -7.96 -12.68
CA SER A 385 -17.38 -6.62 -12.79
C SER A 385 -16.64 -6.21 -11.52
N PHE A 386 -15.73 -5.25 -11.68
CA PHE A 386 -14.84 -4.81 -10.64
C PHE A 386 -14.81 -3.30 -10.49
N ALA A 387 -14.67 -2.89 -9.23
CA ALA A 387 -14.11 -1.62 -8.80
C ALA A 387 -13.21 -1.93 -7.60
N PRO A 388 -11.99 -1.40 -7.53
CA PRO A 388 -11.16 -1.59 -6.34
C PRO A 388 -11.88 -1.00 -5.13
N TYR A 389 -11.72 -1.57 -3.95
CA TYR A 389 -12.19 -0.98 -2.68
C TYR A 389 -11.10 -1.15 -1.62
N ASN A 390 -11.10 -0.29 -0.60
CA ASN A 390 -10.03 -0.22 0.39
C ASN A 390 -10.51 -0.64 1.78
N SER A 391 -9.74 -0.29 2.80
CA SER A 391 -10.03 -0.62 4.21
C SER A 391 -10.18 0.62 5.10
N GLN A 392 -10.66 1.74 4.50
CA GLN A 392 -10.77 3.05 5.17
C GLN A 392 -12.21 3.44 5.52
N ASN A 393 -13.19 3.02 4.74
CA ASN A 393 -14.60 3.32 4.97
C ASN A 393 -15.48 2.21 4.38
N THR A 394 -15.23 0.99 4.84
CA THR A 394 -15.75 -0.22 4.20
C THR A 394 -16.56 -1.03 5.19
N PHE A 395 -17.80 -1.30 4.84
CA PHE A 395 -18.74 -2.09 5.62
C PHE A 395 -18.83 -3.51 5.06
N GLN A 396 -18.58 -4.49 5.92
CA GLN A 396 -18.43 -5.90 5.58
C GLN A 396 -19.53 -6.70 6.28
N HIS A 397 -20.27 -7.51 5.52
CA HIS A 397 -21.28 -8.42 6.07
C HIS A 397 -20.69 -9.79 6.42
N TYR A 398 -21.29 -10.47 7.40
CA TYR A 398 -20.89 -11.80 7.87
C TYR A 398 -20.55 -12.78 6.75
N ASP A 399 -21.37 -12.83 5.71
CA ASP A 399 -21.24 -13.79 4.62
C ASP A 399 -19.95 -13.63 3.82
N ILE A 400 -19.28 -12.48 3.83
CA ILE A 400 -18.02 -12.28 3.08
C ILE A 400 -16.77 -12.36 3.96
N PHE A 401 -16.91 -12.59 5.27
CA PHE A 401 -15.78 -12.55 6.21
C PHE A 401 -14.66 -13.53 5.88
N PHE A 402 -14.93 -14.65 5.21
CA PHE A 402 -13.89 -15.58 4.77
C PHE A 402 -12.86 -14.94 3.81
N ALA A 403 -13.22 -13.87 3.11
CA ALA A 403 -12.39 -13.18 2.13
C ALA A 403 -11.76 -11.87 2.65
N LEU A 404 -11.74 -11.64 3.99
CA LEU A 404 -11.14 -10.43 4.59
C LEU A 404 -9.62 -10.44 4.62
N LEU A 405 -8.97 -11.58 4.37
CA LEU A 405 -7.53 -11.76 4.52
C LEU A 405 -6.73 -10.74 3.68
N LEU A 406 -5.90 -9.95 4.35
CA LEU A 406 -4.93 -9.07 3.72
C LEU A 406 -3.63 -9.84 3.43
N PRO A 407 -3.19 -9.94 2.16
CA PRO A 407 -1.93 -10.57 1.81
C PRO A 407 -0.72 -9.74 2.30
N ILE A 408 0.33 -10.44 2.73
CA ILE A 408 1.50 -9.89 3.43
C ILE A 408 2.78 -9.88 2.60
N THR A 409 2.82 -10.53 1.43
CA THR A 409 4.02 -10.49 0.58
C THR A 409 3.99 -9.35 -0.44
N VAL A 410 2.90 -8.59 -0.48
CA VAL A 410 2.76 -7.33 -1.22
C VAL A 410 2.83 -6.14 -0.28
N THR A 411 3.04 -4.96 -0.84
CA THR A 411 3.22 -3.72 -0.06
C THR A 411 1.95 -3.32 0.71
N PHE A 412 2.11 -2.39 1.65
CA PHE A 412 0.96 -1.85 2.37
C PHE A 412 -0.02 -1.10 1.44
N ARG A 413 0.46 -0.56 0.31
CA ARG A 413 -0.35 0.12 -0.72
C ARG A 413 -1.01 -0.84 -1.70
N VAL A 414 -0.81 -2.15 -1.59
CA VAL A 414 -1.34 -3.13 -2.55
C VAL A 414 -2.29 -4.13 -1.90
N ASN A 415 -2.02 -4.54 -0.66
CA ASN A 415 -2.70 -5.67 -0.02
C ASN A 415 -4.23 -5.55 0.02
N ASP A 416 -4.74 -4.39 0.40
CA ASP A 416 -6.17 -4.17 0.62
C ASP A 416 -6.95 -4.15 -0.70
N ILE A 417 -6.30 -3.67 -1.77
CA ILE A 417 -6.80 -3.71 -3.14
C ILE A 417 -6.77 -5.13 -3.71
N TRP A 418 -5.72 -5.92 -3.51
CA TRP A 418 -5.72 -7.34 -3.91
C TRP A 418 -6.81 -8.13 -3.22
N ARG A 419 -6.95 -7.97 -1.91
CA ARG A 419 -8.07 -8.51 -1.14
C ARG A 419 -9.41 -8.06 -1.71
N SER A 420 -9.52 -6.83 -2.20
CA SER A 420 -10.74 -6.30 -2.81
C SER A 420 -11.16 -7.05 -4.08
N TYR A 421 -10.22 -7.33 -4.99
CA TYR A 421 -10.50 -8.05 -6.25
C TYR A 421 -10.80 -9.53 -5.99
N ILE A 422 -10.04 -10.16 -5.10
CA ILE A 422 -10.26 -11.56 -4.69
C ILE A 422 -11.64 -11.73 -4.07
N ALA A 423 -12.01 -10.85 -3.12
CA ALA A 423 -13.31 -10.87 -2.48
C ALA A 423 -14.44 -10.67 -3.49
N GLN A 424 -14.32 -9.72 -4.42
CA GLN A 424 -15.34 -9.50 -5.47
C GLN A 424 -15.59 -10.76 -6.31
N ARG A 425 -14.52 -11.46 -6.73
CA ARG A 425 -14.68 -12.72 -7.47
C ARG A 425 -15.45 -13.77 -6.67
N LEU A 426 -15.09 -13.98 -5.41
CA LEU A 426 -15.73 -14.98 -4.54
C LEU A 426 -17.16 -14.59 -4.15
N MET A 427 -17.44 -13.29 -4.08
CA MET A 427 -18.75 -12.75 -3.75
C MET A 427 -19.81 -13.10 -4.79
N TRP A 428 -19.43 -13.21 -6.07
CA TRP A 428 -20.35 -13.62 -7.13
C TRP A 428 -20.84 -15.07 -6.94
N ASP A 429 -20.02 -15.95 -6.39
CA ASP A 429 -20.36 -17.38 -6.16
C ASP A 429 -21.44 -17.57 -5.08
N ILE A 430 -21.69 -16.53 -4.29
CA ILE A 430 -22.69 -16.51 -3.21
C ILE A 430 -23.81 -15.50 -3.49
N GLY A 431 -23.93 -15.04 -4.74
CA GLY A 431 -24.95 -14.08 -5.17
C GLY A 431 -24.83 -12.70 -4.51
N GLY A 432 -23.64 -12.35 -4.03
CA GLY A 432 -23.35 -11.04 -3.42
C GLY A 432 -22.77 -10.04 -4.42
N HIS A 433 -22.80 -8.77 -4.04
CA HIS A 433 -22.34 -7.66 -4.86
C HIS A 433 -21.54 -6.63 -4.06
N LEU A 434 -20.62 -5.94 -4.73
CA LEU A 434 -20.00 -4.72 -4.22
C LEU A 434 -20.95 -3.55 -4.46
N ALA A 435 -21.17 -2.75 -3.42
CA ALA A 435 -21.87 -1.48 -3.52
C ALA A 435 -20.96 -0.33 -3.13
N TYR A 436 -21.18 0.82 -3.75
CA TYR A 436 -20.61 2.08 -3.34
C TYR A 436 -21.71 3.01 -2.82
N PHE A 437 -21.40 3.72 -1.76
CA PHE A 437 -22.30 4.64 -1.07
C PHE A 437 -21.80 6.10 -1.21
N PRO A 438 -22.71 7.08 -1.16
CA PRO A 438 -22.35 8.50 -1.15
C PRO A 438 -21.44 8.86 0.02
N PRO A 439 -20.81 10.06 0.01
CA PRO A 439 -19.90 10.47 1.08
C PRO A 439 -20.59 10.42 2.44
N ASN A 440 -20.09 9.53 3.30
CA ASN A 440 -20.57 9.33 4.66
C ASN A 440 -19.45 9.38 5.71
N ALA A 441 -18.22 9.70 5.29
CA ALA A 441 -17.06 9.88 6.16
C ALA A 441 -16.11 10.97 5.62
N TYR A 442 -15.25 11.47 6.50
CA TYR A 442 -14.24 12.47 6.19
C TYR A 442 -12.86 11.98 6.64
N GLN A 443 -11.85 12.21 5.80
CA GLN A 443 -10.45 11.87 6.12
C GLN A 443 -9.56 13.12 6.02
N ASP A 444 -8.84 13.42 7.11
CA ASP A 444 -7.74 14.39 7.13
C ASP A 444 -6.42 13.64 7.26
N ARG A 445 -5.81 13.33 6.12
CA ARG A 445 -4.64 12.46 6.07
C ARG A 445 -3.38 13.19 6.53
N THR A 446 -2.50 12.45 7.22
CA THR A 446 -1.16 12.94 7.54
C THR A 446 -0.28 13.01 6.28
N PRO A 447 0.52 14.08 6.08
CA PRO A 447 1.45 14.17 4.96
C PRO A 447 2.44 12.99 4.93
N HIS A 448 2.70 12.45 3.74
CA HIS A 448 3.64 11.37 3.52
C HIS A 448 4.28 11.50 2.13
N ASN A 449 5.30 10.67 1.86
CA ASN A 449 6.08 10.74 0.63
C ASN A 449 5.35 10.02 -0.52
N PHE A 450 4.64 10.79 -1.35
CA PHE A 450 3.89 10.24 -2.49
C PHE A 450 4.78 9.59 -3.56
N LEU A 451 6.06 9.95 -3.68
CA LEU A 451 6.97 9.27 -4.60
C LEU A 451 7.34 7.88 -4.07
N LYS A 452 7.46 7.73 -2.74
CA LYS A 452 7.62 6.40 -2.13
C LYS A 452 6.38 5.55 -2.38
N ASP A 453 5.19 6.12 -2.19
CA ASP A 453 3.93 5.41 -2.47
C ASP A 453 3.88 4.91 -3.92
N PHE A 454 4.33 5.73 -4.88
CA PHE A 454 4.40 5.34 -6.29
C PHE A 454 5.22 4.06 -6.50
N TYR A 455 6.37 3.93 -5.83
CA TYR A 455 7.17 2.71 -5.87
C TYR A 455 6.49 1.53 -5.17
N GLU A 456 5.80 1.78 -4.06
CA GLU A 456 5.08 0.74 -3.33
C GLU A 456 3.80 0.29 -4.05
N GLU A 457 3.24 1.11 -4.93
CA GLU A 457 2.04 0.84 -5.74
C GLU A 457 2.35 0.20 -7.10
N ASP A 458 3.62 -0.09 -7.43
CA ASP A 458 4.05 -0.62 -8.74
C ASP A 458 3.24 -1.84 -9.20
N ASP A 459 2.90 -2.76 -8.30
CA ASP A 459 2.08 -3.93 -8.61
C ASP A 459 0.64 -3.55 -9.01
N LEU A 460 0.05 -2.48 -8.46
CA LEU A 460 -1.26 -2.00 -8.89
C LEU A 460 -1.23 -1.57 -10.36
N TYR A 461 -0.17 -0.88 -10.76
CA TYR A 461 -0.04 -0.35 -12.12
C TYR A 461 0.24 -1.44 -13.15
N ARG A 462 1.02 -2.46 -12.77
CA ARG A 462 1.43 -3.55 -13.67
C ARG A 462 0.50 -4.76 -13.68
N LEU A 463 -0.08 -5.12 -12.52
CA LEU A 463 -0.70 -6.43 -12.33
C LEU A 463 -2.21 -6.40 -12.17
N THR A 464 -2.87 -5.23 -12.10
CA THR A 464 -4.34 -5.17 -11.95
C THR A 464 -5.05 -5.82 -13.14
N ASN A 465 -4.61 -5.55 -14.37
CA ASN A 465 -5.20 -6.18 -15.56
C ASN A 465 -5.04 -7.70 -15.57
N PRO A 466 -3.83 -8.29 -15.48
CA PRO A 466 -3.69 -9.75 -15.47
C PRO A 466 -4.39 -10.40 -14.27
N LEU A 467 -4.44 -9.74 -13.10
CA LEU A 467 -5.21 -10.21 -11.96
C LEU A 467 -6.71 -10.30 -12.27
N THR A 468 -7.31 -9.21 -12.78
CA THR A 468 -8.74 -9.17 -13.07
C THR A 468 -9.14 -10.10 -14.21
N GLU A 469 -8.29 -10.24 -15.23
CA GLU A 469 -8.47 -11.21 -16.32
C GLU A 469 -8.45 -12.66 -15.82
N PHE A 470 -7.51 -12.98 -14.93
CA PHE A 470 -7.47 -14.29 -14.27
C PHE A 470 -8.73 -14.52 -13.46
N LEU A 471 -9.12 -13.57 -12.59
CA LEU A 471 -10.27 -13.72 -11.72
C LEU A 471 -11.59 -13.88 -12.50
N LEU A 472 -11.78 -13.16 -13.62
CA LEU A 472 -12.97 -13.31 -14.48
C LEU A 472 -13.12 -14.73 -15.05
N LYS A 473 -12.00 -15.38 -15.35
CA LYS A 473 -11.94 -16.73 -15.94
C LYS A 473 -11.84 -17.82 -14.90
N TRP A 474 -11.40 -17.49 -13.68
CA TRP A 474 -11.19 -18.45 -12.62
C TRP A 474 -12.50 -19.11 -12.23
N ASP A 475 -12.45 -20.41 -11.97
CA ASP A 475 -13.54 -21.20 -11.41
C ASP A 475 -12.97 -22.36 -10.58
N SER A 476 -13.81 -22.98 -9.76
CA SER A 476 -13.46 -24.13 -8.94
C SER A 476 -14.64 -25.09 -8.81
N LYS A 477 -14.33 -26.38 -8.65
CA LYS A 477 -15.31 -27.44 -8.35
C LYS A 477 -15.68 -27.49 -6.87
N ASN A 478 -14.95 -26.77 -6.02
CA ASN A 478 -15.16 -26.79 -4.59
C ASN A 478 -16.37 -25.95 -4.20
N SER A 479 -17.24 -26.48 -3.36
CA SER A 479 -18.44 -25.78 -2.86
C SER A 479 -18.20 -25.00 -1.57
N ASN A 480 -17.08 -25.24 -0.89
CA ASN A 480 -16.71 -24.55 0.34
C ASN A 480 -16.00 -23.23 0.02
N MET A 481 -16.58 -22.10 0.44
CA MET A 481 -16.05 -20.77 0.15
C MET A 481 -14.67 -20.49 0.77
N VAL A 482 -14.35 -21.09 1.92
CA VAL A 482 -13.03 -20.97 2.55
C VAL A 482 -11.97 -21.71 1.73
N GLU A 483 -12.31 -22.88 1.19
CA GLU A 483 -11.43 -23.65 0.31
C GLU A 483 -11.23 -22.94 -1.03
N ARG A 484 -12.29 -22.40 -1.63
CA ARG A 484 -12.22 -21.57 -2.85
C ARG A 484 -11.30 -20.36 -2.65
N HIS A 485 -11.41 -19.66 -1.52
CA HIS A 485 -10.50 -18.55 -1.20
C HIS A 485 -9.04 -19.02 -1.15
N PHE A 486 -8.76 -20.12 -0.48
CA PHE A 486 -7.41 -20.69 -0.41
C PHE A 486 -6.88 -21.12 -1.79
N GLU A 487 -7.72 -21.70 -2.64
CA GLU A 487 -7.37 -22.05 -4.02
C GLU A 487 -6.98 -20.82 -4.84
N ILE A 488 -7.72 -19.71 -4.77
CA ILE A 488 -7.33 -18.46 -5.43
C ILE A 488 -5.96 -18.01 -4.96
N ILE A 489 -5.68 -18.00 -3.66
CA ILE A 489 -4.36 -17.59 -3.14
C ILE A 489 -3.24 -18.48 -3.69
N LYS A 490 -3.46 -19.80 -3.81
CA LYS A 490 -2.49 -20.71 -4.44
C LYS A 490 -2.28 -20.42 -5.92
N GLU A 491 -3.33 -20.14 -6.67
CA GLU A 491 -3.21 -19.77 -8.09
C GLU A 491 -2.50 -18.42 -8.28
N LEU A 492 -2.80 -17.42 -7.45
CA LEU A 492 -2.10 -16.14 -7.47
C LEU A 492 -0.61 -16.27 -7.10
N TYR A 493 -0.27 -17.21 -6.22
CA TYR A 493 1.13 -17.58 -5.97
C TYR A 493 1.78 -18.23 -7.20
N LYS A 494 1.08 -19.11 -7.93
CA LYS A 494 1.61 -19.71 -9.17
C LYS A 494 1.88 -18.68 -10.26
N LEU A 495 1.07 -17.62 -10.31
CA LEU A 495 1.17 -16.48 -11.21
C LEU A 495 2.18 -15.41 -10.74
N ASP A 496 2.91 -15.65 -9.64
CA ASP A 496 3.87 -14.73 -9.04
C ASP A 496 3.27 -13.36 -8.66
N ILE A 497 1.95 -13.30 -8.43
CA ILE A 497 1.22 -12.12 -7.91
C ILE A 497 1.33 -12.07 -6.38
N LEU A 498 1.29 -13.24 -5.74
CA LEU A 498 1.49 -13.41 -4.30
C LEU A 498 2.70 -14.32 -4.04
N GLY A 499 3.26 -14.23 -2.84
CA GLY A 499 4.43 -15.00 -2.41
C GLY A 499 4.08 -16.22 -1.56
N PRO A 500 5.08 -17.06 -1.25
CA PRO A 500 4.88 -18.32 -0.54
C PRO A 500 4.33 -18.15 0.89
N ARG A 501 4.62 -17.00 1.52
CA ARG A 501 4.12 -16.68 2.87
C ARG A 501 2.61 -16.43 2.88
N ASP A 502 2.04 -15.92 1.77
CA ASP A 502 0.60 -15.73 1.65
C ASP A 502 -0.16 -17.05 1.57
N VAL A 503 0.40 -18.07 0.92
CA VAL A 503 -0.20 -19.41 0.90
C VAL A 503 -0.27 -19.98 2.33
N ARG A 504 0.81 -19.85 3.10
CA ARG A 504 0.84 -20.32 4.50
C ARG A 504 -0.11 -19.51 5.39
N LEU A 505 -0.13 -18.19 5.21
CA LEU A 505 -1.05 -17.29 5.90
C LEU A 505 -2.51 -17.64 5.58
N ALA A 506 -2.86 -17.90 4.32
CA ALA A 506 -4.21 -18.25 3.90
C ALA A 506 -4.66 -19.60 4.47
N ARG A 507 -3.74 -20.57 4.59
CA ARG A 507 -4.02 -21.82 5.32
C ARG A 507 -4.32 -21.53 6.79
N ALA A 508 -3.47 -20.74 7.46
CA ALA A 508 -3.65 -20.39 8.86
C ALA A 508 -4.97 -19.64 9.10
N TRP A 509 -5.29 -18.69 8.24
CA TRP A 509 -6.55 -17.95 8.23
C TRP A 509 -7.77 -18.86 8.12
N ALA A 510 -7.78 -19.76 7.14
CA ALA A 510 -8.87 -20.72 6.94
C ALA A 510 -9.07 -21.63 8.16
N ARG A 511 -7.97 -22.10 8.76
CA ARG A 511 -8.00 -22.90 9.98
C ARG A 511 -8.52 -22.09 11.15
N ASP A 512 -8.06 -20.85 11.35
CA ASP A 512 -8.55 -20.00 12.43
C ASP A 512 -10.04 -19.67 12.29
N LEU A 513 -10.55 -19.43 11.08
CA LEU A 513 -12.00 -19.30 10.84
C LEU A 513 -12.77 -20.54 11.29
N ARG A 514 -12.24 -21.74 11.01
CA ARG A 514 -12.82 -23.01 11.50
C ARG A 514 -12.77 -23.10 13.03
N ARG A 515 -11.66 -22.72 13.64
CA ARG A 515 -11.45 -22.74 15.10
C ARG A 515 -12.41 -21.83 15.84
N ILE A 516 -12.68 -20.64 15.32
CA ILE A 516 -13.61 -19.68 15.94
C ILE A 516 -15.08 -20.00 15.63
N GLY A 517 -15.35 -21.06 14.86
CA GLY A 517 -16.71 -21.49 14.54
C GLY A 517 -17.41 -20.61 13.50
N TYR A 518 -16.66 -19.89 12.66
CA TYR A 518 -17.23 -19.15 11.54
C TYR A 518 -17.91 -20.11 10.55
N LYS A 519 -19.12 -19.77 10.11
CA LYS A 519 -19.92 -20.57 9.18
C LYS A 519 -19.93 -19.85 7.82
N PRO A 520 -19.06 -20.26 6.87
CA PRO A 520 -19.09 -19.65 5.54
C PRO A 520 -20.44 -19.88 4.86
N PRO A 521 -20.90 -18.94 4.02
CA PRO A 521 -22.13 -19.12 3.26
C PRO A 521 -22.01 -20.28 2.28
N LYS A 522 -23.16 -20.85 1.88
CA LYS A 522 -23.21 -21.80 0.77
C LYS A 522 -23.17 -21.05 -0.55
N MET A 523 -22.59 -21.67 -1.57
CA MET A 523 -22.72 -21.19 -2.94
C MET A 523 -24.19 -21.07 -3.33
N GLN A 524 -24.53 -19.98 -4.00
CA GLN A 524 -25.88 -19.71 -4.48
C GLN A 524 -25.86 -18.72 -5.64
N GLN A 525 -26.86 -18.84 -6.52
CA GLN A 525 -27.03 -17.90 -7.62
C GLN A 525 -27.58 -16.56 -7.12
N SER A 526 -27.25 -15.49 -7.85
CA SER A 526 -27.84 -14.18 -7.59
C SER A 526 -29.35 -14.23 -7.83
N GLN A 527 -30.12 -13.68 -6.88
CA GLN A 527 -31.58 -13.57 -6.95
C GLN A 527 -32.03 -12.16 -7.40
N VAL A 528 -31.09 -11.39 -7.95
CA VAL A 528 -31.34 -10.00 -8.37
C VAL A 528 -32.42 -9.95 -9.44
N VAL A 529 -33.38 -9.06 -9.25
CA VAL A 529 -34.42 -8.76 -10.24
C VAL A 529 -34.30 -7.30 -10.63
N CYS A 530 -33.97 -7.04 -11.89
CA CYS A 530 -33.80 -5.70 -12.44
C CYS A 530 -34.97 -5.31 -13.35
N GLU A 531 -35.28 -4.01 -13.36
CA GLU A 531 -36.15 -3.41 -14.38
C GLU A 531 -35.61 -3.68 -15.79
N GLN A 532 -36.51 -3.79 -16.78
CA GLN A 532 -36.13 -4.03 -18.18
C GLN A 532 -35.45 -2.80 -18.79
N GLU A 533 -36.01 -1.62 -18.52
CA GLU A 533 -35.53 -0.36 -19.05
C GLU A 533 -34.35 0.18 -18.24
N SER A 534 -33.34 0.64 -18.97
CA SER A 534 -32.19 1.33 -18.39
C SER A 534 -32.49 2.82 -18.25
N LYS A 535 -32.05 3.41 -17.15
CA LYS A 535 -32.18 4.83 -16.84
C LYS A 535 -30.81 5.49 -16.89
N GLU A 536 -30.77 6.74 -17.31
CA GLU A 536 -29.56 7.54 -17.21
C GLU A 536 -29.52 8.31 -15.89
N PHE A 537 -28.34 8.40 -15.29
CA PHE A 537 -28.09 9.21 -14.11
C PHE A 537 -26.79 10.00 -14.28
N TYR A 538 -26.89 11.31 -14.05
CA TYR A 538 -25.77 12.24 -14.10
C TYR A 538 -25.65 12.91 -12.72
N PRO A 539 -24.58 12.62 -11.96
CA PRO A 539 -24.35 13.28 -10.68
C PRO A 539 -24.00 14.75 -10.90
N LYS A 540 -24.12 15.53 -9.83
CA LYS A 540 -23.55 16.87 -9.78
C LYS A 540 -22.03 16.74 -9.87
N GLU A 541 -21.44 17.23 -10.97
CA GLU A 541 -19.99 17.27 -11.09
C GLU A 541 -19.40 18.20 -10.03
N MET A 542 -18.50 17.65 -9.22
CA MET A 542 -17.88 18.31 -8.10
C MET A 542 -16.52 18.90 -8.52
N PRO A 543 -16.12 20.06 -7.96
CA PRO A 543 -14.79 20.61 -8.19
C PRO A 543 -13.68 19.62 -7.79
N THR A 544 -12.59 19.58 -8.56
CA THR A 544 -11.42 18.73 -8.30
C THR A 544 -10.12 19.53 -8.34
N LEU A 545 -9.00 18.94 -7.94
CA LEU A 545 -7.68 19.58 -7.98
C LEU A 545 -6.98 19.33 -9.32
N MET A 546 -6.28 20.35 -9.82
CA MET A 546 -5.45 20.29 -11.03
C MET A 546 -4.07 20.89 -10.78
N ASN A 547 -3.01 20.27 -11.31
CA ASN A 547 -1.63 20.75 -11.16
C ASN A 547 -1.47 22.18 -11.70
N ARG A 548 -0.71 23.02 -11.00
CA ARG A 548 -0.44 24.44 -11.32
C ARG A 548 -1.65 25.36 -11.22
N ILE A 549 -2.83 24.82 -10.94
CA ILE A 549 -4.06 25.54 -10.56
C ILE A 549 -4.43 25.16 -9.09
N GLY A 550 -3.60 24.31 -8.46
CA GLY A 550 -3.94 23.42 -7.36
C GLY A 550 -4.07 24.04 -5.98
N GLN A 551 -4.12 25.37 -5.88
CA GLN A 551 -4.53 26.07 -4.65
C GLN A 551 -6.05 26.15 -4.50
N LYS A 552 -6.81 25.87 -5.56
CA LYS A 552 -8.28 25.84 -5.56
C LYS A 552 -8.79 24.63 -6.32
N THR A 553 -9.93 24.10 -5.89
CA THR A 553 -10.66 23.11 -6.68
C THR A 553 -11.36 23.79 -7.85
N VAL A 554 -11.51 23.07 -8.96
CA VAL A 554 -12.01 23.59 -10.23
C VAL A 554 -13.02 22.62 -10.83
N ASN A 555 -14.14 23.15 -11.34
CA ASN A 555 -15.06 22.36 -12.16
C ASN A 555 -14.56 22.37 -13.62
N VAL A 556 -13.87 21.30 -14.01
CA VAL A 556 -13.22 21.19 -15.32
C VAL A 556 -14.24 21.18 -16.45
N ILE A 557 -15.41 20.59 -16.24
CA ILE A 557 -16.48 20.53 -17.23
C ILE A 557 -17.07 21.92 -17.46
N GLU A 558 -17.28 22.69 -16.40
CA GLU A 558 -17.77 24.07 -16.52
C GLU A 558 -16.76 24.96 -17.26
N ILE A 559 -15.47 24.80 -16.99
CA ILE A 559 -14.42 25.49 -17.75
C ILE A 559 -14.40 25.04 -19.20
N ALA A 560 -14.44 23.74 -19.47
CA ALA A 560 -14.43 23.20 -20.84
C ALA A 560 -15.60 23.74 -21.66
N LYS A 561 -16.80 23.87 -21.08
CA LYS A 561 -17.97 24.47 -21.72
C LYS A 561 -17.78 25.96 -22.08
N LYS A 562 -16.91 26.67 -21.35
CA LYS A 562 -16.59 28.09 -21.58
C LYS A 562 -15.43 28.29 -22.56
N ILE A 563 -14.61 27.25 -22.80
CA ILE A 563 -13.51 27.32 -23.76
C ILE A 563 -14.05 26.97 -25.14
N GLN A 564 -13.97 27.92 -26.07
CA GLN A 564 -14.22 27.66 -27.48
C GLN A 564 -13.15 26.67 -27.97
N LEU A 565 -13.57 25.47 -28.39
CA LEU A 565 -12.65 24.46 -28.93
C LEU A 565 -11.90 25.05 -30.12
N THR A 566 -10.60 24.82 -30.20
CA THR A 566 -9.82 25.23 -31.39
C THR A 566 -10.23 24.36 -32.58
N LYS A 567 -10.19 24.92 -33.80
CA LYS A 567 -10.49 24.24 -35.08
C LYS A 567 -9.74 22.92 -35.33
N GLU A 568 -8.70 22.61 -34.55
CA GLU A 568 -8.01 21.32 -34.58
C GLU A 568 -8.78 20.21 -33.85
N ARG A 569 -9.49 20.51 -32.75
CA ARG A 569 -10.31 19.52 -32.04
C ARG A 569 -11.63 19.20 -32.74
N GLU A 570 -12.20 20.14 -33.48
CA GLU A 570 -13.42 19.91 -34.27
C GLU A 570 -13.20 18.92 -35.42
N ARG A 571 -11.98 18.89 -35.99
CA ARG A 571 -11.60 17.95 -37.06
C ARG A 571 -11.45 16.50 -36.59
N ASP A 572 -11.15 16.29 -35.32
CA ASP A 572 -10.99 14.95 -34.73
C ASP A 572 -12.32 14.39 -34.20
N SER A 573 -13.37 15.21 -34.05
CA SER A 573 -14.72 14.74 -33.71
C SER A 573 -15.58 14.36 -34.93
N GLU A 574 -15.15 14.74 -36.13
CA GLU A 574 -15.82 14.40 -37.41
C GLU A 574 -15.19 13.19 -38.14
N LYS A 575 -14.14 12.58 -37.57
CA LYS A 575 -13.56 11.30 -38.04
C LYS A 575 -13.85 10.19 -37.05
#